data_AF-A0A352VPI1-F1
#
_entry.id   AF-A0A352VPI1-F1
#
_cell.length_a   1.000
_cell.length_b   1.000
_cell.length_c   1.000
_cell.angle_alpha   90.00
_cell.angle_beta   90.00
_cell.angle_gamma   90.00
#
_symmetry.space_group_name_H-M   'P 1'
#
loop_
_entity.id
_entity.type
_entity.pdbx_description
1 polymer ?
#
loop_
_entity_poly.entity_id
_entity_poly.type
_entity_poly.pdbx_seq_one_letter_code
_entity_poly.pdbx_strand_id
1 'polypeptide(L)' 'LSEFFPEAVAGRIYDDHVPLIEAGLPTADLIDFTYGPDNAYWHTPDDVPANVSAATLGMVGRVVTELVYAGG' A
#
# COMPACT_ATOMS: atom_id res chain seq x y z
N LEU A 1 -11.76 2.53 8.50
CA LEU A 1 -11.15 1.49 7.65
C LEU A 1 -11.56 1.67 6.19
N SER A 2 -12.85 1.79 5.86
CA SER A 2 -13.31 2.02 4.47
C SER A 2 -12.69 3.23 3.77
N GLU A 3 -12.28 4.26 4.53
CA GLU A 3 -11.52 5.40 4.01
C GLU A 3 -10.09 5.02 3.56
N PHE A 4 -9.41 4.14 4.31
CA PHE A 4 -8.02 3.72 4.04
C PHE A 4 -7.92 2.43 3.22
N PHE A 5 -8.98 1.61 3.22
CA PHE A 5 -9.13 0.36 2.48
C PHE A 5 -10.51 0.38 1.81
N PRO A 6 -10.70 1.18 0.76
CA PRO A 6 -11.98 1.27 0.08
C PRO A 6 -12.25 -0.01 -0.73
N GLU A 7 -13.48 -0.51 -0.67
CA GLU A 7 -13.96 -1.55 -1.59
C GLU A 7 -14.28 -0.92 -2.95
N ALA A 8 -13.24 -0.44 -3.64
CA ALA A 8 -13.36 0.21 -4.93
C ALA A 8 -12.29 -0.30 -5.89
N VAL A 9 -12.63 -0.39 -7.18
CA VAL A 9 -11.67 -0.68 -8.23
C VAL A 9 -10.99 0.63 -8.64
N ALA A 10 -9.66 0.68 -8.50
CA ALA A 10 -8.83 1.79 -8.92
C ALA A 10 -8.10 1.47 -10.25
N GLY A 11 -7.16 2.34 -10.64
CA GLY A 11 -6.28 2.12 -11.79
C GLY A 11 -5.41 0.86 -11.63
N ARG A 12 -4.89 0.35 -12.75
CA ARG A 12 -3.87 -0.71 -12.74
C ARG A 12 -2.49 -0.10 -12.60
N ILE A 13 -1.68 -0.63 -11.70
CA ILE A 13 -0.27 -0.27 -11.57
C ILE A 13 0.60 -1.47 -11.92
N TYR A 14 1.71 -1.23 -12.61
CA TYR A 14 2.76 -2.23 -12.79
C TYR A 14 3.79 -2.01 -11.69
N ASP A 15 3.89 -2.98 -10.79
CA ASP A 15 4.80 -2.99 -9.65
C ASP A 15 5.35 -4.42 -9.49
N ASP A 16 6.18 -4.65 -8.48
CA ASP A 16 6.87 -5.92 -8.22
C ASP A 16 5.90 -7.12 -8.12
N HIS A 17 4.64 -6.89 -7.73
CA HIS A 17 3.62 -7.94 -7.67
C HIS A 17 3.29 -8.55 -9.04
N VAL A 18 3.43 -7.81 -10.15
CA VAL A 18 3.04 -8.31 -11.48
C VAL A 18 3.98 -9.43 -11.95
N PRO A 19 5.32 -9.26 -11.98
CA PRO A 19 6.23 -10.38 -12.28
C PRO A 19 6.06 -11.59 -11.36
N LEU A 20 5.74 -11.38 -10.08
CA LEU A 20 5.51 -12.48 -9.13
C LEU A 20 4.25 -13.28 -9.47
N ILE A 21 3.16 -12.59 -9.83
CA ILE A 21 1.92 -13.22 -10.31
C ILE A 21 2.19 -13.99 -11.61
N GLU A 22 2.94 -13.42 -12.55
CA GLU A 22 3.31 -14.07 -13.81
C GLU A 22 4.15 -15.35 -13.58
N ALA A 23 4.92 -15.41 -12.49
CA ALA A 23 5.66 -16.59 -12.05
C ALA A 23 4.80 -17.62 -11.29
N GLY A 24 3.50 -17.37 -11.10
CA GLY A 24 2.56 -18.27 -10.43
C GLY A 24 2.46 -18.09 -8.92
N LEU A 25 2.98 -16.99 -8.36
CA LEU A 25 2.91 -16.68 -6.94
C LEU A 25 1.74 -15.72 -6.66
N PRO A 26 0.73 -16.11 -5.85
CA PRO A 26 -0.32 -15.21 -5.42
C PRO A 26 0.27 -14.05 -4.63
N THR A 27 0.17 -12.84 -5.17
CA THR A 27 0.79 -11.64 -4.61
C THR A 27 -0.21 -10.49 -4.64
N ALA A 28 -0.20 -9.67 -3.61
CA ALA A 28 -0.97 -8.42 -3.53
C ALA A 28 -0.04 -7.26 -3.26
N ASP A 29 -0.44 -6.08 -3.71
CA ASP A 29 0.29 -4.82 -3.52
C ASP A 29 -0.55 -3.86 -2.67
N LEU A 30 0.03 -3.41 -1.56
CA LEU A 30 -0.60 -2.48 -0.62
C LEU A 30 0.11 -1.14 -0.75
N ILE A 31 -0.51 -0.23 -1.51
CA ILE A 31 0.09 1.00 -2.01
C ILE A 31 -0.84 2.20 -1.78
N ASP A 32 -0.25 3.37 -1.51
CA ASP A 32 -0.95 4.65 -1.40
C ASP A 32 -0.81 5.44 -2.72
N PHE A 33 -1.93 5.77 -3.36
CA PHE A 33 -1.97 6.58 -4.59
C PHE A 33 -2.23 8.07 -4.31
N THR A 34 -2.24 8.47 -3.04
CA THR A 34 -2.56 9.81 -2.54
C THR A 34 -1.55 10.28 -1.51
N TYR A 35 -0.25 9.99 -1.73
CA TYR A 35 0.81 10.38 -0.80
C TYR A 35 1.07 11.89 -0.88
N GLY A 36 0.44 12.63 0.03
CA GLY A 36 0.34 14.08 -0.02
C GLY A 36 -0.83 14.56 -0.91
N PRO A 37 -1.08 15.88 -0.98
CA PRO A 37 -2.10 16.45 -1.86
C PRO A 37 -1.84 16.00 -3.31
N ASP A 38 -2.82 15.32 -3.92
CA ASP A 38 -2.72 14.80 -5.29
C ASP A 38 -1.43 14.00 -5.58
N ASN A 39 -0.95 13.21 -4.60
CA ASN A 39 0.27 12.38 -4.70
C ASN A 39 1.58 13.20 -4.87
N ALA A 40 1.61 14.46 -4.45
CA ALA A 40 2.71 15.38 -4.72
C ALA A 40 4.04 15.05 -4.01
N TYR A 41 4.06 14.17 -3.00
CA TYR A 41 5.29 13.81 -2.30
C TYR A 41 6.05 12.66 -2.98
N TRP A 42 5.36 11.87 -3.80
CA TRP A 42 5.97 10.74 -4.50
C TRP A 42 7.06 11.21 -5.49
N HIS A 43 8.27 10.64 -5.39
CA HIS A 43 9.44 11.00 -6.22
C HIS A 43 9.86 12.47 -6.14
N THR A 44 9.66 13.12 -4.99
CA THR A 44 10.14 14.48 -4.75
C THR A 44 11.02 14.55 -3.50
N PRO A 45 11.77 15.65 -3.29
CA PRO A 45 12.49 15.87 -2.04
C PRO A 45 11.59 15.96 -0.80
N ASP A 46 10.27 16.06 -0.97
CA ASP A 46 9.29 16.02 0.11
C ASP A 46 8.93 14.58 0.51
N ASP A 47 9.50 13.55 -0.10
CA ASP A 47 9.45 12.18 0.44
C ASP A 47 10.37 12.04 1.67
N VAL A 48 9.87 12.56 2.79
CA VAL A 48 10.61 12.65 4.06
C VAL A 48 9.77 12.15 5.22
N PRO A 49 10.40 11.67 6.32
CA PRO A 49 9.66 11.15 7.48
C PRO A 49 8.62 12.09 8.09
N ALA A 50 8.77 13.41 7.89
CA ALA A 50 7.81 14.40 8.37
C ALA A 50 6.42 14.27 7.71
N ASN A 51 6.35 13.67 6.51
CA ASN A 51 5.11 13.42 5.77
C ASN A 51 4.54 12.00 6.03
N VAL A 52 5.17 11.22 6.90
CA VAL A 52 4.73 9.87 7.26
C VAL A 52 3.88 9.92 8.54
N SER A 53 2.80 9.13 8.55
CA SER A 53 1.92 9.00 9.72
C SER A 53 2.17 7.70 10.48
N ALA A 54 2.52 7.82 11.76
CA ALA A 54 2.65 6.66 12.66
C ALA A 54 1.32 5.89 12.76
N ALA A 55 0.18 6.57 12.61
CA ALA A 55 -1.13 5.93 12.65
C ALA A 55 -1.36 5.03 11.42
N THR A 56 -1.06 5.50 10.21
CA THR A 56 -1.26 4.70 8.98
C THR A 56 -0.26 3.53 8.90
N LEU A 57 0.99 3.73 9.34
CA LEU A 57 1.95 2.64 9.54
C LEU A 57 1.40 1.55 10.47
N GLY A 58 0.77 1.95 11.58
CA GLY A 58 0.13 1.01 12.50
C GLY A 58 -1.05 0.26 11.89
N MET A 59 -1.83 0.90 11.02
CA MET A 59 -2.94 0.26 10.30
C MET A 59 -2.42 -0.82 9.33
N VAL A 60 -1.43 -0.47 8.50
CA VAL A 60 -0.79 -1.41 7.56
C VAL A 60 -0.18 -2.59 8.32
N GLY A 61 0.62 -2.30 9.35
CA GLY A 61 1.26 -3.33 10.17
C GLY A 61 0.26 -4.30 10.77
N ARG A 62 -0.87 -3.79 11.30
CA ARG A 62 -1.94 -4.65 11.84
C ARG A 62 -2.53 -5.56 10.77
N VAL A 63 -2.93 -5.04 9.61
CA VAL A 63 -3.54 -5.84 8.54
C VAL A 63 -2.60 -6.97 8.09
N VAL A 64 -1.33 -6.65 7.83
CA VAL A 64 -0.34 -7.63 7.37
C VAL A 64 -0.07 -8.68 8.46
N THR A 65 0.06 -8.24 9.71
CA THR A 65 0.30 -9.15 10.84
C THR A 65 -0.86 -10.13 11.02
N GLU A 66 -2.11 -9.64 11.01
CA GLU A 66 -3.30 -10.50 11.12
C GLU A 66 -3.36 -11.52 9.97
N LEU A 67 -3.08 -11.09 8.72
CA LEU A 67 -3.05 -12.00 7.57
C LEU A 67 -2.01 -13.12 7.72
N VAL A 68 -0.78 -12.75 8.11
CA VAL A 68 0.32 -13.72 8.32
C VAL A 68 -0.02 -14.72 9.43
N TYR A 69 -0.54 -14.25 10.56
CA TYR A 69 -0.90 -15.13 11.68
C TYR A 69 -2.19 -15.94 11.44
N ALA A 70 -3.06 -15.53 10.50
CA ALA A 70 -4.22 -16.29 10.07
C ALA A 70 -3.89 -17.44 9.10
N GLY A 71 -2.64 -17.52 8.61
CA GLY A 71 -2.16 -18.62 7.78
C GLY A 71 -1.90 -18.28 6.32
N GLY A 72 -2.05 -17.02 5.92
CA GLY A 72 -1.89 -16.57 4.53
C GLY A 72 -3.07 -16.91 3.63
#